data_AF-N1QBJ7-F1
#
_entry.id   AF-N1QBJ7-F1
#
_cell.length_a   1.000
_cell.length_b   1.000
_cell.length_c   1.000
_cell.angle_alpha   90.00
_cell.angle_beta   90.00
_cell.angle_gamma   90.00
#
_symmetry.space_group_name_H-M   'P 1'
#
loop_
_entity.id
_entity.type
_entity.pdbx_description
1 polymer ?
#
loop_
_entity_poly.entity_id
_entity_poly.type
_entity_poly.pdbx_seq_one_letter_code
_entity_poly.pdbx_strand_id
1 'polypeptide(L)' 'DKRIFSTGCADENAILNDCFRDKKDWRACKDEMEAFKQCWKRQGNEARTGQKDA' A
#
# COMPACT_ATOMS: atom_id res chain seq x y z
N ASP A 1 10.74 -2.34 -4.77
CA ASP A 1 11.14 -2.65 -3.39
C ASP A 1 10.88 -4.14 -3.15
N LYS A 2 11.89 -4.95 -2.82
CA LYS A 2 11.71 -6.41 -2.66
C LYS A 2 10.78 -6.78 -1.50
N ARG A 3 10.54 -5.86 -0.56
CA ARG A 3 9.73 -6.11 0.64
C ARG A 3 8.24 -6.15 0.29
N ILE A 4 7.78 -5.37 -0.68
CA ILE A 4 6.36 -5.39 -1.10
C ILE A 4 5.97 -6.67 -1.85
N PHE A 5 6.91 -7.29 -2.57
CA PHE A 5 6.66 -8.58 -3.21
C PHE A 5 6.46 -9.71 -2.19
N SER A 6 7.09 -9.60 -1.01
CA SER A 6 6.91 -10.57 0.08
C SER A 6 5.62 -10.40 0.88
N THR A 7 4.89 -9.30 0.69
CA THR A 7 3.64 -9.01 1.43
C THR A 7 2.39 -9.50 0.71
N GLY A 8 2.50 -9.95 -0.55
CA GLY A 8 1.35 -10.38 -1.36
C GLY A 8 0.42 -9.24 -1.79
N CYS A 9 0.85 -7.99 -1.67
CA CYS A 9 0.09 -6.78 -2.06
C CYS A 9 0.88 -5.90 -3.04
N ALA A 10 1.72 -6.53 -3.87
CA ALA A 10 2.60 -5.84 -4.79
C ALA A 10 1.80 -5.14 -5.91
N ASP A 11 0.74 -5.79 -6.39
CA ASP A 11 -0.14 -5.25 -7.43
C ASP A 11 -0.88 -4.00 -6.95
N GLU A 12 -1.53 -4.03 -5.78
CA GLU A 12 -2.23 -2.86 -5.22
C GLU A 12 -1.26 -1.72 -4.92
N ASN A 13 -0.05 -2.04 -4.46
CA ASN A 13 0.98 -1.04 -4.27
C ASN A 13 1.46 -0.44 -5.61
N ALA A 14 1.61 -1.24 -6.66
CA ALA A 14 1.96 -0.75 -7.99
C ALA A 14 0.88 0.21 -8.52
N ILE A 15 -0.39 -0.19 -8.42
CA ILE A 15 -1.55 0.62 -8.81
C ILE A 15 -1.59 1.95 -8.04
N LEU A 16 -1.38 1.93 -6.72
CA LEU A 16 -1.31 3.15 -5.91
C LEU A 16 -0.16 4.08 -6.34
N ASN A 17 1.02 3.50 -6.61
CA ASN A 17 2.17 4.26 -7.08
C ASN A 17 1.94 4.84 -8.48
N ASP A 18 1.29 4.10 -9.37
CA ASP A 18 0.96 4.57 -10.71
C ASP A 18 -0.05 5.71 -10.68
N CYS A 19 -1.10 5.59 -9.85
CA CYS A 19 -2.04 6.68 -9.62
C CYS A 19 -1.33 7.95 -9.10
N PHE A 20 -0.39 7.80 -8.16
CA PHE A 20 0.41 8.93 -7.70
C PHE A 20 1.34 9.47 -8.78
N ARG A 21 1.94 8.63 -9.62
CA ARG A 21 2.81 9.11 -10.70
C ARG A 21 2.04 9.94 -11.72
N ASP A 22 0.80 9.56 -12.00
CA ASP A 22 -0.08 10.26 -12.93
C ASP A 22 -0.62 11.56 -12.31
N LYS A 23 -1.31 11.45 -11.17
CA LYS A 23 -2.00 12.59 -10.54
C LYS A 23 -1.10 13.47 -9.68
N LYS A 24 0.02 12.92 -9.20
CA LYS A 24 0.94 13.53 -8.20
C LYS A 24 0.24 13.98 -6.91
N ASP A 25 -0.93 13.40 -6.62
CA ASP A 25 -1.69 13.65 -5.40
C ASP A 25 -2.25 12.34 -4.83
N TRP A 26 -1.81 11.98 -3.63
CA TRP A 26 -2.26 10.79 -2.93
C TRP A 26 -3.72 10.87 -2.49
N ARG A 27 -4.29 12.07 -2.31
CA ARG A 27 -5.70 12.25 -1.96
C ARG A 27 -6.63 11.86 -3.10
N ALA A 28 -6.18 12.07 -4.33
CA ALA A 28 -6.89 11.66 -5.53
C ALA A 28 -6.77 10.16 -5.84
N CYS A 29 -5.95 9.44 -5.05
CA CYS A 29 -5.73 7.99 -5.12
C CYS A 29 -6.28 7.25 -3.89
N LYS A 30 -7.38 7.77 -3.34
CA LYS A 30 -7.97 7.25 -2.10
C LYS A 30 -8.48 5.82 -2.27
N ASP A 31 -9.04 5.51 -3.44
CA ASP A 31 -9.61 4.19 -3.72
C ASP A 31 -8.50 3.13 -3.83
N GLU A 32 -7.41 3.46 -4.52
CA GLU A 32 -6.20 2.63 -4.62
C GLU A 32 -5.54 2.45 -3.26
N MET A 33 -5.56 3.50 -2.41
CA MET A 33 -5.04 3.43 -1.05
C MET A 33 -5.87 2.49 -0.18
N GLU A 34 -7.20 2.53 -0.29
CA GLU A 34 -8.08 1.60 0.43
C GLU A 34 -7.92 0.17 -0.08
N ALA A 35 -7.77 -0.04 -1.38
CA ALA A 35 -7.47 -1.36 -1.95
C ALA A 35 -6.17 -1.94 -1.36
N PHE A 36 -5.10 -1.11 -1.32
CA PHE A 36 -3.84 -1.50 -0.71
C PHE A 36 -3.99 -1.84 0.78
N LYS A 37 -4.71 -1.04 1.57
CA LYS A 37 -4.98 -1.33 2.99
C LYS A 37 -5.78 -2.61 3.19
N GLN A 38 -6.77 -2.87 2.36
CA GLN A 38 -7.56 -4.10 2.42
C GLN A 38 -6.71 -5.33 2.15
N CYS A 39 -5.87 -5.28 1.10
CA CYS A 39 -4.89 -6.33 0.86
C CYS A 39 -3.95 -6.48 2.06
N TRP A 40 -3.43 -5.36 2.57
CA TRP A 40 -2.49 -5.35 3.70
C TRP A 40 -3.05 -6.05 4.93
N LYS A 41 -4.31 -5.77 5.27
CA LYS A 41 -5.03 -6.42 6.37
C LYS A 41 -5.30 -7.91 6.11
N ARG A 42 -5.74 -8.27 4.89
CA ARG A 42 -6.00 -9.67 4.52
C ARG A 42 -4.75 -10.54 4.61
N GLN A 43 -3.61 -9.98 4.21
CA GLN A 43 -2.31 -10.66 4.25
C GLN A 43 -1.66 -10.62 5.64
N GLY A 44 -2.33 -10.05 6.66
CA GLY A 44 -1.82 -10.00 8.03
C GLY A 44 -0.56 -9.15 8.19
N ASN A 45 -0.35 -8.17 7.31
CA ASN A 45 0.85 -7.35 7.31
C ASN A 45 0.82 -6.23 8.36
N GLU A 46 -0.21 -6.17 9.21
CA GLU A 46 -0.38 -5.15 10.27
C GLU A 46 0.84 -5.08 11.20
N ALA A 47 1.49 -6.22 11.49
CA ALA A 47 2.71 -6.29 12.29
C ALA A 47 3.95 -5.67 11.59
N ARG A 48 3.93 -5.52 10.26
CA ARG A 48 5.01 -4.90 9.47
C ARG A 48 4.95 -3.37 9.49
N THR A 49 3.80 -2.82 9.88
CA THR A 49 3.54 -1.39 10.08
C THR A 49 3.60 -0.97 11.55
N GLY A 50 4.11 -1.84 12.43
CA GLY A 50 4.28 -1.53 13.85
C GLY A 50 5.02 -0.21 14.03
N GLN A 51 4.30 0.80 14.52
CA GLN A 51 4.91 2.03 15.02
C GLN A 51 5.94 1.62 16.07
N LYS A 52 7.20 2.01 15.88
CA LYS A 52 8.04 2.29 17.05
C LYS A 52 7.39 3.52 17.67
N ASP A 53 6.66 3.33 18.77
CA ASP A 53 6.39 4.41 19.70
C ASP A 53 7.75 5.02 20.07
N ALA A 54 7.93 6.30 19.74
CA ALA A 54 9.13 7.07 20.01
C ALA A 54 9.01 7.77 21.37
#